data_AF-A0AAN8PXY2-F1
#
_entry.id   AF-A0AAN8PXY2-F1
#
_cell.length_a   1.000
_cell.length_b   1.000
_cell.length_c   1.000
_cell.angle_alpha   90.00
_cell.angle_beta   90.00
_cell.angle_gamma   90.00
#
_symmetry.space_group_name_H-M   'P 1'
#
loop_
_entity.id
_entity.type
_entity.pdbx_description
1 polymer ?
#
loop_
_entity_poly.entity_id
_entity_poly.type
_entity_poly.pdbx_seq_one_letter_code
_entity_poly.pdbx_strand_id
1 'polypeptide(L)'
;MDQDSVYTGIEKRRMPIEDQNKIRKNWVYLKSNLRNHVDLIKDSFFANFVIDITDKEKIEETEKEDKNAALEQLLDKLIRYGSFEKFINCLKENGFVDVVKKLCEGENEEVVVKTGNGE
;
A
#
# COMPACT_ATOMS: atom_id res chain seq x y z
N MET A 1 -19.13 3.11 38.47
CA MET A 1 -18.93 4.00 37.31
C MET A 1 -17.51 3.72 36.92
N ASP A 2 -17.34 2.74 36.03
CA ASP A 2 -16.04 2.16 35.73
C ASP A 2 -15.93 2.22 34.21
N GLN A 3 -15.60 3.41 33.72
CA GLN A 3 -15.17 3.63 32.33
C GLN A 3 -13.68 3.28 32.25
N ASP A 4 -13.36 2.00 32.39
CA ASP A 4 -12.01 1.51 32.14
C ASP A 4 -11.89 1.13 30.66
N SER A 5 -11.30 2.04 29.90
CA SER A 5 -10.37 1.78 28.80
C SER A 5 -10.75 0.67 27.81
N VAL A 6 -11.55 1.03 26.80
CA VAL A 6 -11.68 0.23 25.56
C VAL A 6 -11.19 1.06 24.38
N TYR A 7 -9.93 1.51 24.41
CA TYR A 7 -9.29 2.09 23.25
C TYR A 7 -8.49 1.01 22.50
N THR A 8 -9.14 0.48 21.47
CA THR A 8 -8.59 0.09 20.17
C THR A 8 -7.48 -0.97 20.17
N GLY A 9 -7.84 -2.21 20.47
CA GLY A 9 -7.16 -3.34 19.87
C GLY A 9 -7.54 -3.39 18.39
N ILE A 10 -6.70 -2.83 17.50
CA ILE A 10 -6.80 -3.14 16.07
C ILE A 10 -6.71 -4.67 15.99
N GLU A 11 -7.80 -5.35 15.57
CA GLU A 11 -7.75 -6.79 15.27
C GLU A 11 -6.72 -6.98 14.15
N LYS A 12 -5.48 -7.28 14.54
CA LYS A 12 -4.35 -7.51 13.64
C LYS A 12 -4.55 -8.83 12.93
N ARG A 13 -5.43 -8.86 11.92
CA ARG A 13 -5.53 -9.99 11.01
C ARG A 13 -4.46 -9.87 9.96
N ARG A 14 -3.59 -10.87 9.91
CA ARG A 14 -2.61 -11.00 8.84
C ARG A 14 -3.34 -11.15 7.52
N MET A 15 -2.89 -10.41 6.51
CA MET A 15 -3.41 -10.49 5.14
C MET A 15 -3.38 -11.95 4.63
N PRO A 16 -4.38 -12.43 3.86
CA PRO A 16 -4.31 -13.74 3.21
C PRO A 16 -3.05 -13.90 2.34
N ILE A 17 -2.52 -15.13 2.26
CA ILE A 17 -1.26 -15.40 1.52
C ILE A 17 -1.37 -15.00 0.04
N GLU A 18 -2.52 -15.23 -0.58
CA GLU A 18 -2.77 -14.88 -1.98
C GLU A 18 -2.59 -13.37 -2.24
N ASP A 19 -3.10 -12.54 -1.33
CA ASP A 19 -2.97 -11.09 -1.44
C ASP A 19 -1.56 -10.61 -1.08
N GLN A 20 -0.91 -11.22 -0.08
CA GLN A 20 0.51 -10.97 0.20
C GLN A 20 1.36 -11.24 -1.05
N ASN A 21 1.03 -12.31 -1.78
CA ASN A 21 1.75 -12.68 -3.01
C ASN A 21 1.54 -11.65 -4.12
N LYS A 22 0.36 -11.04 -4.26
CA LYS A 22 0.13 -9.94 -5.23
C LYS A 22 1.04 -8.75 -4.95
N ILE A 23 1.17 -8.35 -3.68
CA ILE A 23 2.06 -7.26 -3.27
C ILE A 23 3.52 -7.62 -3.53
N ARG A 24 3.95 -8.81 -3.10
CA ARG A 24 5.34 -9.28 -3.27
C ARG A 24 5.76 -9.44 -4.72
N LYS A 25 4.90 -10.00 -5.58
CA LYS A 25 5.18 -10.13 -7.02
C LYS A 25 5.36 -8.77 -7.69
N ASN A 26 4.63 -7.75 -7.23
CA ASN A 26 4.69 -6.41 -7.79
C ASN A 26 5.61 -5.46 -6.99
N TRP A 27 6.47 -5.97 -6.09
CA TRP A 27 7.23 -5.13 -5.15
C TRP A 27 8.05 -4.04 -5.84
N VAL A 28 8.82 -4.39 -6.87
CA VAL A 28 9.65 -3.44 -7.62
C VAL A 28 8.79 -2.38 -8.33
N TYR A 29 7.67 -2.80 -8.91
CA TYR A 29 6.73 -1.90 -9.58
C TYR A 29 6.10 -0.92 -8.57
N LEU A 30 5.67 -1.42 -7.40
CA LEU A 30 5.16 -0.59 -6.31
C LEU A 30 6.19 0.43 -5.85
N LYS A 31 7.45 0.02 -5.64
CA LYS A 31 8.53 0.96 -5.27
C LYS A 31 8.72 2.06 -6.31
N SER A 32 8.75 1.71 -7.59
CA SER A 32 8.96 2.69 -8.66
C SER A 32 7.86 3.75 -8.72
N ASN A 33 6.60 3.32 -8.55
CA ASN A 33 5.43 4.20 -8.73
C ASN A 33 5.02 4.93 -7.44
N LEU A 34 5.29 4.37 -6.26
CA LEU A 34 4.77 4.90 -4.99
C LEU A 34 5.83 5.62 -4.14
N ARG A 35 7.13 5.46 -4.40
CA ARG A 35 8.20 6.05 -3.56
C ARG A 35 8.11 7.57 -3.39
N ASN A 36 7.58 8.28 -4.39
CA ASN A 36 7.46 9.73 -4.34
C ASN A 36 6.19 10.21 -3.63
N HIS A 37 5.33 9.28 -3.22
CA HIS A 37 4.01 9.52 -2.63
C HIS A 37 3.88 8.84 -1.26
N VAL A 38 5.01 8.61 -0.58
CA VAL A 38 5.06 7.97 0.73
C VAL A 38 4.24 8.75 1.75
N ASP A 39 4.25 10.08 1.69
CA ASP A 39 3.46 10.97 2.53
C ASP A 39 1.95 10.67 2.44
N LEU A 40 1.40 10.62 1.23
CA LEU A 40 -0.01 10.34 0.97
C LEU A 40 -0.43 8.95 1.45
N ILE A 41 0.42 7.94 1.18
CA ILE A 41 0.15 6.55 1.55
C ILE A 41 0.23 6.38 3.06
N LYS A 42 1.23 6.99 3.71
CA LYS A 42 1.41 7.00 5.16
C LYS A 42 0.19 7.60 5.87
N ASP A 43 -0.26 8.78 5.44
CA ASP A 43 -1.43 9.44 6.04
C ASP A 43 -2.71 8.62 5.85
N SER A 44 -2.89 8.04 4.65
CA SER A 44 -4.02 7.15 4.38
C SER A 44 -3.96 5.87 5.23
N PHE A 45 -2.78 5.27 5.42
CA PHE A 45 -2.61 4.07 6.24
C PHE A 45 -2.88 4.35 7.72
N PHE A 46 -2.47 5.52 8.21
CA PHE A 46 -2.77 5.97 9.56
C PHE A 46 -4.28 6.19 9.74
N ALA A 47 -4.93 6.90 8.82
CA ALA A 47 -6.39 7.13 8.85
C ALA A 47 -7.20 5.83 8.79
N ASN A 48 -6.67 4.81 8.11
CA ASN A 48 -7.30 3.49 7.98
C ASN A 48 -6.88 2.47 9.06
N PHE A 49 -6.15 2.91 10.09
CA PHE A 49 -5.67 2.08 11.21
C PHE A 49 -4.81 0.89 10.77
N VAL A 50 -4.05 1.04 9.67
CA VAL A 50 -3.05 0.04 9.21
C VAL A 50 -1.75 0.18 9.99
N ILE A 51 -1.37 1.42 10.30
CA ILE A 51 -0.25 1.79 11.15
C ILE A 51 -0.75 2.62 12.32
N ASP A 52 -0.07 2.53 13.46
CA ASP A 52 -0.32 3.40 14.62
C ASP A 52 0.53 4.67 14.57
N ILE A 53 0.35 5.55 15.56
CA ILE A 53 1.06 6.84 15.64
C ILE A 53 2.58 6.66 15.74
N THR A 54 3.05 5.66 16.50
CA THR A 54 4.48 5.39 16.66
C THR A 54 5.08 4.87 15.37
N ASP A 55 4.36 4.03 14.63
CA ASP A 55 4.75 3.60 13.30
C ASP A 55 4.80 4.80 12.32
N LYS A 56 3.80 5.69 12.36
CA LYS A 56 3.76 6.89 11.52
C LYS A 56 4.98 7.78 11.74
N GLU A 57 5.32 8.08 12.99
CA GLU A 57 6.47 8.92 13.36
C GLU A 57 7.80 8.33 12.86
N LYS A 58 8.00 7.01 13.04
CA LYS A 58 9.21 6.32 12.56
C LYS A 58 9.33 6.32 11.05
N ILE A 59 8.23 6.12 10.34
CA ILE A 59 8.19 6.13 8.88
C ILE A 59 8.49 7.54 8.36
N GLU A 60 7.96 8.58 9.02
CA GLU A 60 8.24 9.97 8.66
C GLU A 60 9.71 10.37 8.89
N GLU A 61 10.34 9.84 9.94
CA GLU A 61 11.79 10.00 10.12
C GLU A 61 12.57 9.31 8.99
N THR A 62 12.22 8.06 8.69
CA THR A 62 12.85 7.30 7.59
C THR A 62 12.66 8.01 6.24
N GLU A 63 11.47 8.58 6.00
CA GLU A 63 11.10 9.25 4.74
C GLU A 63 12.03 10.44 4.42
N LYS A 64 12.53 11.13 5.44
CA LYS A 64 13.46 12.25 5.29
C LYS A 64 14.82 11.84 4.74
N GLU A 65 15.25 10.61 5.03
CA GLU A 65 16.54 10.07 4.62
C GLU A 65 16.42 9.18 3.37
N ASP A 66 15.46 8.26 3.38
CA ASP A 66 15.26 7.28 2.32
C ASP A 66 13.77 6.94 2.13
N LYS A 67 13.17 7.57 1.11
CA LYS A 67 11.78 7.30 0.71
C LYS A 67 11.52 5.85 0.31
N ASN A 68 12.50 5.15 -0.27
CA ASN A 68 12.31 3.74 -0.62
C ASN A 68 12.22 2.89 0.64
N ALA A 69 13.10 3.12 1.62
CA ALA A 69 13.07 2.39 2.88
C ALA A 69 11.77 2.66 3.65
N ALA A 70 11.29 3.91 3.66
CA ALA A 70 10.01 4.27 4.26
C ALA A 70 8.82 3.57 3.60
N LEU A 71 8.80 3.50 2.26
CA LEU A 71 7.79 2.75 1.53
C LEU A 71 7.83 1.25 1.84
N GLU A 72 9.02 0.66 1.93
CA GLU A 72 9.17 -0.76 2.26
C GLU A 72 8.63 -1.09 3.65
N GLN A 73 8.85 -0.20 4.62
CA GLN A 73 8.25 -0.32 5.95
C GLN A 73 6.72 -0.25 5.89
N LEU A 74 6.13 0.68 5.13
CA LEU A 74 4.68 0.77 4.94
C LEU A 74 4.10 -0.52 4.34
N LEU A 75 4.71 -1.03 3.27
CA LEU A 75 4.25 -2.24 2.60
C LEU A 75 4.41 -3.49 3.48
N ASP A 76 5.48 -3.58 4.26
CA ASP A 76 5.67 -4.66 5.23
C ASP A 76 4.63 -4.62 6.37
N LYS A 77 4.33 -3.43 6.89
CA LYS A 77 3.26 -3.22 7.87
C LYS A 77 1.89 -3.61 7.32
N LEU A 78 1.59 -3.20 6.10
CA LEU A 78 0.38 -3.59 5.39
C LEU A 78 0.25 -5.11 5.29
N ILE A 79 1.32 -5.82 4.92
CA ILE A 79 1.33 -7.28 4.82
C ILE A 79 1.06 -7.95 6.18
N ARG A 80 1.63 -7.41 7.28
CA ARG A 80 1.50 -8.00 8.62
C ARG A 80 0.18 -7.70 9.30
N TYR A 81 -0.33 -6.48 9.15
CA TYR A 81 -1.41 -5.94 9.98
C TYR A 81 -2.57 -5.33 9.20
N GLY A 82 -2.40 -5.12 7.90
CA GLY A 82 -3.40 -4.48 7.05
C GLY A 82 -4.27 -5.45 6.26
N SER A 83 -5.12 -4.86 5.42
CA SER A 83 -6.00 -5.58 4.49
C SER A 83 -5.69 -5.14 3.07
N PHE A 84 -5.70 -6.09 2.13
CA PHE A 84 -5.48 -5.80 0.71
C PHE A 84 -6.56 -4.87 0.17
N GLU A 85 -7.82 -5.05 0.60
CA GLU A 85 -8.92 -4.17 0.23
C GLU A 85 -8.68 -2.72 0.67
N LYS A 86 -8.23 -2.52 1.91
CA LYS A 86 -7.88 -1.17 2.42
C LYS A 86 -6.75 -0.54 1.62
N PHE A 87 -5.76 -1.33 1.21
CA PHE A 87 -4.68 -0.85 0.35
C PHE A 87 -5.19 -0.44 -1.04
N ILE A 88 -6.04 -1.26 -1.66
CA ILE A 88 -6.64 -0.95 -2.96
C ILE A 88 -7.50 0.32 -2.87
N ASN A 89 -8.31 0.47 -1.82
CA ASN A 89 -9.12 1.67 -1.62
C ASN A 89 -8.24 2.91 -1.42
N CYS A 90 -7.22 2.83 -0.57
CA CYS A 90 -6.22 3.89 -0.41
C CYS A 90 -5.61 4.32 -1.75
N LEU A 91 -5.20 3.36 -2.58
CA LEU A 91 -4.62 3.66 -3.89
C LEU A 91 -5.64 4.32 -4.83
N LYS A 92 -6.90 3.85 -4.84
CA LYS A 92 -7.98 4.46 -5.65
C LYS A 92 -8.28 5.88 -5.21
N GLU A 93 -8.41 6.13 -3.91
CA GLU A 93 -8.71 7.45 -3.34
C GLU A 93 -7.62 8.48 -3.64
N ASN A 94 -6.36 8.02 -3.75
CA ASN A 94 -5.22 8.85 -4.09
C ASN A 94 -4.89 8.86 -5.60
N GLY A 95 -5.75 8.28 -6.45
CA GLY A 95 -5.62 8.36 -7.91
C GLY A 95 -4.63 7.37 -8.55
N PHE A 96 -4.09 6.41 -7.81
CA PHE A 96 -3.19 5.37 -8.31
C PHE A 96 -3.93 4.23 -9.02
N VAL A 97 -4.80 4.58 -9.97
CA VAL A 97 -5.69 3.64 -10.67
C VAL A 97 -4.90 2.59 -11.46
N ASP A 98 -3.81 3.00 -12.12
CA ASP A 98 -2.93 2.08 -12.87
C ASP A 98 -2.24 1.06 -11.96
N VAL A 99 -1.86 1.48 -10.75
CA VAL A 99 -1.25 0.60 -9.75
C VAL A 99 -2.26 -0.42 -9.26
N VAL A 100 -3.49 0.02 -8.98
CA VAL A 100 -4.61 -0.85 -8.60
C VAL A 100 -4.89 -1.87 -9.70
N LYS A 101 -4.94 -1.40 -10.95
CA LYS A 101 -5.16 -2.25 -12.12
C LYS A 101 -4.10 -3.35 -12.21
N LYS A 102 -2.81 -3.01 -12.12
CA LYS A 102 -1.71 -3.99 -12.13
C LYS A 102 -1.79 -4.99 -10.97
N LEU A 103 -2.19 -4.54 -9.78
CA LEU A 103 -2.32 -5.40 -8.59
C LEU A 103 -3.52 -6.35 -8.66
N CYS A 104 -4.64 -5.92 -9.24
CA CYS A 104 -5.88 -6.70 -9.30
C CYS A 104 -5.94 -7.62 -10.53
N GLU A 105 -5.42 -7.19 -11.68
CA GLU A 105 -5.59 -7.93 -12.94
C GLU A 105 -4.49 -8.95 -13.24
N GLY A 106 -3.43 -9.03 -12.41
CA GLY A 106 -2.41 -10.07 -12.51
C GLY A 106 -1.89 -10.30 -13.93
N GLU A 107 -1.01 -9.42 -14.42
CA GLU A 107 -0.38 -9.55 -15.75
C GLU A 107 -1.34 -9.89 -16.90
N ASN A 108 -2.35 -9.05 -17.15
CA ASN A 108 -2.85 -8.91 -18.52
C ASN A 108 -1.93 -7.97 -19.29
N GLU A 109 -0.69 -8.41 -19.51
CA GLU A 109 0.13 -7.86 -20.59
C GLU A 109 -0.14 -8.69 -21.85
N GLU A 110 -1.26 -8.38 -22.50
CA GLU A 110 -1.33 -8.56 -23.95
C GLU A 110 -1.66 -7.19 -24.56
N VAL A 111 -0.67 -6.29 -24.52
CA VAL A 111 -0.71 -5.09 -25.33
C VAL A 111 -0.28 -5.47 -26.74
N VAL A 112 -1.18 -6.10 -27.52
CA VAL A 112 -1.08 -6.04 -28.98
C VAL A 112 -1.60 -4.66 -29.41
N VAL A 113 -0.77 -3.63 -29.18
CA VAL A 113 -0.88 -2.41 -29.99
C VAL A 113 -0.33 -2.74 -31.37
N LYS A 114 -1.19 -3.25 -32.24
CA LYS A 114 -1.01 -3.03 -33.68
C LYS A 114 -1.39 -1.59 -33.95
N THR A 115 -0.48 -0.66 -33.66
CA THR A 115 -0.52 0.66 -34.30
C THR A 115 -0.33 0.44 -35.79
N GLY A 116 -1.33 0.83 -36.57
CA GLY A 116 -1.22 0.82 -38.02
C GLY A 116 -0.11 1.74 -38.52
N ASN A 117 0.62 1.26 -39.51
CA ASN A 117 1.12 2.07 -40.61
C ASN A 117 0.35 1.49 -41.83
N GLY A 118 -0.50 2.21 -42.54
CA GLY A 118 -0.24 3.52 -43.09
C GLY A 118 0.53 3.34 -44.39
N GLU A 119 -0.18 2.91 -45.45
CA GLU A 119 -0.05 3.30 -46.87
C GLU A 119 -1.15 2.59 -47.69
#